data_AF-A0A662U7F7-F1
#
_entry.id   AF-A0A662U7F7-F1
#
_cell.length_a   1.000
_cell.length_b   1.000
_cell.length_c   1.000
_cell.angle_alpha   90.00
_cell.angle_beta   90.00
_cell.angle_gamma   90.00
#
_symmetry.space_group_name_H-M   'P 1'
#
loop_
_entity.id
_entity.type
_entity.pdbx_description
1 polymer ?
#
loop_
_entity_poly.entity_id
_entity_poly.type
_entity_poly.pdbx_seq_one_letter_code
_entity_poly.pdbx_strand_id
1 'polypeptide(L)'
;MALIPQLPLHARISSRIRGRKTAIISTAAVSSVTAVAVLCSYLIYSYVNYVLAALVCLITWGIIKTYHYVEGIIEAMELPRILARVSEAPLVVSNPCRLVSEILAASRVQSFRKIGTNFKLDKVSETINELKLWTSRFVLYVIAKAISNGSLTRERMLKLRELVLDFTRDIKSLLATNTVIIMMVMLLPYIISTISGFATHAALVGTYSVIASAMFSLYASYVVFDDITNTLLPGIALLTLLLIGGLA
;
A
#
# COMPACT_ATOMS: atom_id res chain seq x y z
N MET A 1 -4.86 -19.21 16.37
CA MET A 1 -4.33 -18.07 15.57
C MET A 1 -4.73 -18.30 14.13
N ALA A 2 -5.79 -17.65 13.64
CA ALA A 2 -6.10 -17.68 12.22
C ALA A 2 -5.03 -16.86 11.49
N LEU A 3 -4.21 -17.51 10.66
CA LEU A 3 -3.27 -16.83 9.79
C LEU A 3 -4.08 -15.95 8.83
N ILE A 4 -4.05 -14.64 9.03
CA ILE A 4 -4.54 -13.69 8.04
C ILE A 4 -3.71 -13.94 6.78
N PRO A 5 -4.33 -14.12 5.59
CA PRO A 5 -3.59 -14.39 4.36
C PRO A 5 -2.66 -13.21 4.08
N GLN A 6 -1.36 -13.40 4.31
CA GLN A 6 -0.34 -12.43 3.97
C GLN A 6 0.23 -12.78 2.60
N LEU A 7 0.35 -11.79 1.72
CA LEU A 7 1.10 -11.95 0.48
C LEU A 7 2.54 -12.36 0.81
N PRO A 8 3.13 -13.28 0.02
CA PRO A 8 4.54 -13.64 0.17
C PRO A 8 5.41 -12.40 -0.07
N LEU A 9 6.61 -12.36 0.55
CA LEU A 9 7.47 -11.16 0.59
C LEU A 9 7.73 -10.51 -0.80
N HIS A 10 7.78 -11.33 -1.86
CA HIS A 10 8.01 -10.90 -3.24
C HIS A 10 6.77 -10.27 -3.91
N ALA A 11 5.59 -10.49 -3.34
CA ALA A 11 4.31 -9.94 -3.74
C ALA A 11 3.91 -8.70 -2.95
N ARG A 12 4.60 -8.43 -1.83
CA ARG A 12 4.24 -7.32 -0.94
C ARG A 12 4.49 -5.98 -1.60
N ILE A 13 3.42 -5.22 -1.71
CA ILE A 13 3.44 -3.83 -2.13
C ILE A 13 3.80 -3.02 -0.89
N SER A 14 5.08 -2.96 -0.54
CA SER A 14 5.46 -2.12 0.60
C SER A 14 5.33 -0.65 0.17
N SER A 15 4.61 0.15 0.95
CA SER A 15 4.64 1.63 0.86
C SER A 15 6.01 2.21 1.27
N ARG A 16 7.04 1.37 1.42
CA ARG A 16 8.36 1.71 1.95
C ARG A 16 9.06 2.64 0.98
N ILE A 17 8.89 3.94 1.22
CA ILE A 17 9.72 5.01 0.65
C ILE A 17 11.16 4.69 1.06
N ARG A 18 11.94 4.13 0.13
CA ARG A 18 13.25 3.55 0.38
C ARG A 18 14.26 4.67 0.67
N GLY A 19 14.54 4.96 1.95
CA GLY A 19 15.55 5.93 2.36
C GLY A 19 15.85 5.92 3.86
N ARG A 20 17.10 6.19 4.26
CA ARG A 20 17.51 6.26 5.69
C ARG A 20 16.80 7.39 6.46
N LYS A 21 16.41 8.46 5.76
CA LYS A 21 15.64 9.59 6.31
C LYS A 21 14.19 9.21 6.64
N THR A 22 13.59 8.27 5.92
CA THR A 22 12.19 7.87 6.16
C THR A 22 12.05 6.93 7.34
N ALA A 23 13.08 6.16 7.69
CA ALA A 23 13.09 5.35 8.92
C ALA A 23 12.94 6.24 10.18
N ILE A 24 13.68 7.35 10.26
CA ILE A 24 13.61 8.30 11.38
C ILE A 24 12.24 9.00 11.44
N ILE A 25 11.70 9.41 10.29
CA ILE A 25 10.38 10.02 10.19
C ILE A 25 9.28 9.00 10.53
N SER A 26 9.49 7.72 10.22
CA SER A 26 8.55 6.64 10.47
C SER A 26 8.48 6.24 11.95
N THR A 27 9.61 6.24 12.65
CA THR A 27 9.64 6.08 14.12
C THR A 27 9.04 7.30 14.81
N ALA A 28 9.27 8.51 14.28
CA ALA A 28 8.63 9.73 14.76
C ALA A 28 7.10 9.68 14.58
N ALA A 29 6.61 9.18 13.44
CA ALA A 29 5.19 9.06 13.15
C ALA A 29 4.47 8.04 14.06
N VAL A 30 5.10 6.91 14.37
CA VAL A 30 4.52 5.95 15.33
C VAL A 30 4.55 6.53 16.75
N SER A 31 5.64 7.18 17.14
CA SER A 31 5.75 7.84 18.45
C SER A 31 4.76 9.00 18.60
N SER A 32 4.41 9.69 17.51
CA SER A 32 3.41 10.76 17.54
C SER A 32 1.99 10.24 17.59
N VAL A 33 1.66 9.11 16.95
CA VAL A 33 0.35 8.43 17.13
C VAL A 33 0.18 8.01 18.59
N THR A 34 1.19 7.40 19.20
CA THR A 34 1.13 7.01 20.61
C THR A 34 1.09 8.21 21.54
N ALA A 35 1.85 9.27 21.26
CA ALA A 35 1.82 10.49 22.04
C ALA A 35 0.49 11.24 21.91
N VAL A 36 -0.14 11.25 20.72
CA VAL A 36 -1.48 11.81 20.50
C VAL A 36 -2.54 10.98 21.22
N ALA A 37 -2.46 9.65 21.21
CA ALA A 37 -3.37 8.80 21.99
C ALA A 37 -3.23 9.04 23.51
N VAL A 38 -2.01 9.27 23.99
CA VAL A 38 -1.74 9.64 25.40
C VAL A 38 -2.22 11.06 25.70
N LEU A 39 -1.99 12.05 24.83
CA LEU A 39 -2.50 13.41 25.02
C LEU A 39 -4.04 13.48 24.96
N CYS A 40 -4.66 12.72 24.06
CA CYS A 40 -6.10 12.58 23.99
C CYS A 40 -6.68 11.93 25.26
N SER A 41 -5.95 11.04 25.93
CA SER A 41 -6.43 10.43 27.18
C SER A 41 -6.24 11.32 28.42
N TYR A 42 -5.30 12.28 28.39
CA TYR A 42 -4.95 13.10 29.56
C TYR A 42 -5.42 14.57 29.51
N LEU A 43 -5.67 15.19 28.34
CA LEU A 43 -5.76 16.66 28.21
C LEU A 43 -6.86 17.17 27.26
N ILE A 44 -8.06 16.60 27.33
CA ILE A 44 -9.15 16.87 26.38
C ILE A 44 -9.64 18.32 26.40
N TYR A 45 -9.52 19.05 27.52
CA TYR A 45 -10.18 20.35 27.66
C TYR A 45 -9.33 21.59 27.37
N SER A 46 -7.98 21.49 27.36
CA SER A 46 -7.13 22.70 27.31
C SER A 46 -6.35 22.87 26.00
N TYR A 47 -6.25 21.84 25.15
CA TYR A 47 -5.35 21.84 23.98
C TYR A 47 -5.94 21.20 22.71
N VAL A 48 -7.27 21.25 22.53
CA VAL A 48 -7.99 20.65 21.38
C VAL A 48 -7.39 21.05 20.03
N ASN A 49 -6.99 22.31 19.87
CA ASN A 49 -6.40 22.81 18.61
C ASN A 49 -5.07 22.11 18.26
N TYR A 50 -4.24 21.77 19.26
CA TYR A 50 -2.98 21.07 19.05
C TYR A 50 -3.20 19.60 18.68
N VAL A 51 -4.18 18.95 19.31
CA VAL A 51 -4.60 17.57 18.98
C VAL A 51 -5.11 17.50 17.54
N LEU A 52 -5.96 18.46 17.14
CA LEU A 52 -6.49 18.53 15.79
C LEU A 52 -5.38 18.75 14.75
N ALA A 53 -4.44 19.66 15.02
CA ALA A 53 -3.30 19.91 14.15
C ALA A 53 -2.41 18.66 13.98
N ALA A 54 -2.14 17.93 15.07
CA ALA A 54 -1.39 16.69 15.03
C ALA A 54 -2.11 15.60 14.21
N LEU A 55 -3.44 15.46 14.36
CA LEU A 55 -4.24 14.52 13.57
C LEU A 55 -4.22 14.85 12.08
N VAL A 56 -4.28 16.14 11.71
CA VAL A 56 -4.16 16.58 10.31
C VAL A 56 -2.79 16.19 9.73
N CYS A 57 -1.70 16.39 10.48
CA CYS A 57 -0.36 15.94 10.06
C CYS A 57 -0.27 14.41 9.91
N LEU A 58 -0.89 13.65 10.82
CA LEU A 58 -0.92 12.18 10.76
C LEU A 58 -1.70 11.67 9.54
N ILE A 59 -2.87 12.26 9.26
CA ILE A 59 -3.71 11.86 8.13
C ILE A 59 -3.01 12.22 6.81
N THR A 60 -2.48 13.43 6.68
CA THR A 60 -1.75 13.87 5.46
C THR A 60 -0.55 12.98 5.17
N TRP A 61 0.24 12.62 6.20
CA TRP A 61 1.32 11.65 6.06
C TRP A 61 0.83 10.26 5.63
N GLY A 62 -0.26 9.79 6.23
CA GLY A 62 -0.92 8.53 5.86
C GLY A 62 -1.41 8.51 4.42
N ILE A 63 -1.96 9.62 3.92
CA ILE A 63 -2.41 9.76 2.52
C ILE A 63 -1.22 9.61 1.57
N ILE A 64 -0.09 10.26 1.85
CA ILE A 64 1.12 10.16 1.00
C ILE A 64 1.61 8.72 0.89
N LYS A 65 1.64 7.98 2.00
CA LYS A 65 2.04 6.58 2.00
C LYS A 65 1.05 5.66 1.29
N THR A 66 -0.23 5.91 1.51
CA THR A 66 -1.30 5.15 0.88
C THR A 66 -1.33 5.38 -0.63
N TYR A 67 -1.01 6.59 -1.08
CA TYR A 67 -0.84 6.89 -2.51
C TYR A 67 0.22 5.99 -3.16
N HIS A 68 1.40 5.83 -2.54
CA HIS A 68 2.43 4.93 -3.06
C HIS A 68 2.02 3.45 -3.06
N TYR A 69 1.23 3.02 -2.08
CA TYR A 69 0.64 1.68 -2.06
C TYR A 69 -0.33 1.48 -3.23
N VAL A 70 -1.21 2.46 -3.48
CA VAL A 70 -2.17 2.43 -4.60
C VAL A 70 -1.46 2.44 -5.94
N GLU A 71 -0.40 3.24 -6.11
CA GLU A 71 0.42 3.22 -7.33
C GLU A 71 1.00 1.82 -7.60
N GLY A 72 1.43 1.11 -6.56
CA GLY A 72 1.90 -0.27 -6.70
C GLY A 72 0.80 -1.24 -7.13
N ILE A 73 -0.42 -1.09 -6.60
CA ILE A 73 -1.57 -1.90 -7.05
C ILE A 73 -1.89 -1.64 -8.52
N ILE A 74 -1.88 -0.37 -8.93
CA ILE A 74 -2.11 0.04 -10.32
C ILE A 74 -1.04 -0.57 -11.24
N GLU A 75 0.22 -0.56 -10.81
CA GLU A 75 1.34 -1.21 -11.52
C GLU A 75 1.11 -2.71 -11.69
N ALA A 76 0.67 -3.41 -10.63
CA ALA A 76 0.35 -4.83 -10.68
C ALA A 76 -0.81 -5.14 -11.63
N MET A 77 -1.86 -4.31 -11.64
CA MET A 77 -3.04 -4.50 -12.49
C MET A 77 -2.79 -4.22 -13.98
N GLU A 78 -1.78 -3.42 -14.32
CA GLU A 78 -1.43 -3.15 -15.72
C GLU A 78 -0.52 -4.24 -16.31
N LEU A 79 0.19 -5.00 -15.47
CA LEU A 79 1.11 -6.07 -15.88
C LEU A 79 0.48 -7.11 -16.83
N PRO A 80 -0.73 -7.67 -16.55
CA PRO A 80 -1.39 -8.60 -17.48
C PRO A 80 -1.68 -7.99 -18.85
N ARG A 81 -1.97 -6.69 -18.92
CA ARG A 81 -2.27 -6.00 -20.19
C ARG A 81 -1.02 -5.81 -21.03
N ILE A 82 0.09 -5.46 -20.40
CA ILE A 82 1.40 -5.39 -21.06
C ILE A 82 1.77 -6.77 -21.62
N LEU A 83 1.64 -7.82 -20.81
CA LEU A 83 1.90 -9.20 -21.24
C LEU A 83 0.99 -9.66 -22.38
N ALA A 84 -0.29 -9.30 -22.34
CA ALA A 84 -1.23 -9.59 -23.42
C ALA A 84 -0.75 -8.98 -24.75
N ARG A 85 -0.41 -7.69 -24.76
CA ARG A 85 0.10 -6.98 -25.94
C ARG A 85 1.40 -7.57 -26.47
N VAL A 86 2.32 -7.97 -25.59
CA VAL A 86 3.58 -8.61 -26.02
C VAL A 86 3.34 -10.03 -26.56
N SER A 87 2.35 -10.76 -26.03
CA SER A 87 2.00 -12.12 -26.50
C SER A 87 1.22 -12.15 -27.82
N GLU A 88 0.48 -11.07 -28.11
CA GLU A 88 -0.32 -10.89 -29.33
C GLU A 88 0.49 -10.27 -30.47
N ALA A 89 1.56 -9.56 -30.14
CA ALA A 89 2.50 -9.07 -31.14
C ALA A 89 3.14 -10.22 -31.91
N PRO A 90 3.29 -10.12 -33.25
CA PRO A 90 4.04 -11.09 -34.02
C PRO A 90 5.48 -11.10 -33.51
N LEU A 91 5.86 -12.13 -32.76
CA LEU A 91 7.22 -12.30 -32.21
C LEU A 91 8.28 -12.56 -33.30
N VAL A 92 7.86 -12.61 -34.57
CA VAL A 92 8.70 -12.68 -35.78
C VAL A 92 9.21 -11.27 -36.20
N VAL A 93 8.84 -10.22 -35.47
CA VAL A 93 9.27 -8.85 -35.77
C VAL A 93 10.79 -8.71 -35.56
N SER A 94 11.44 -8.12 -36.55
CA SER A 94 12.89 -7.87 -36.66
C SER A 94 13.53 -7.09 -35.50
N ASN A 95 12.75 -6.58 -34.54
CA ASN A 95 13.27 -5.90 -33.35
C ASN A 95 12.33 -6.02 -32.12
N PRO A 96 12.43 -7.09 -31.32
CA PRO A 96 11.59 -7.32 -30.14
C PRO A 96 11.82 -6.28 -29.03
N CYS A 97 12.98 -5.64 -28.97
CA CYS A 97 13.26 -4.58 -28.00
C CYS A 97 12.44 -3.32 -28.28
N ARG A 98 12.38 -2.92 -29.56
CA ARG A 98 11.59 -1.75 -29.98
C ARG A 98 10.12 -1.96 -29.67
N LEU A 99 9.59 -3.16 -29.96
CA LEU A 99 8.20 -3.50 -29.67
C LEU A 99 7.88 -3.43 -28.17
N VAL A 100 8.73 -4.01 -27.31
CA VAL A 100 8.54 -3.93 -25.85
C VAL A 100 8.62 -2.48 -25.37
N SER A 101 9.55 -1.68 -25.90
CA SER A 101 9.69 -0.26 -25.55
C SER A 101 8.44 0.55 -25.92
N GLU A 102 7.85 0.30 -27.09
CA GLU A 102 6.62 0.96 -27.55
C GLU A 102 5.41 0.55 -26.70
N ILE A 103 5.29 -0.72 -26.35
CA ILE A 103 4.21 -1.22 -25.48
C ILE A 103 4.32 -0.63 -24.07
N LEU A 104 5.53 -0.54 -23.51
CA LEU A 104 5.78 0.06 -22.21
C LEU A 104 5.54 1.57 -22.23
N ALA A 105 5.96 2.28 -23.29
CA ALA A 105 5.72 3.71 -23.45
C ALA A 105 4.22 4.03 -23.60
N ALA A 106 3.44 3.12 -24.19
CA ALA A 106 1.98 3.23 -24.29
C ALA A 106 1.22 2.77 -23.03
N SER A 107 1.92 2.42 -21.95
CA SER A 107 1.29 2.02 -20.67
C SER A 107 0.64 3.22 -19.97
N ARG A 108 -0.45 2.95 -19.24
CA ARG A 108 -1.14 3.96 -18.40
C ARG A 108 -0.35 4.32 -17.14
N VAL A 109 0.62 3.51 -16.76
CA VAL A 109 1.40 3.69 -15.51
C VAL A 109 2.68 4.45 -15.80
N GLN A 110 2.93 5.49 -15.01
CA GLN A 110 4.09 6.37 -15.20
C GLN A 110 5.43 5.64 -15.06
N SER A 111 5.55 4.65 -14.17
CA SER A 111 6.75 3.83 -14.00
C SER A 111 7.07 3.04 -15.27
N PHE A 112 6.09 2.33 -15.84
CA PHE A 112 6.25 1.63 -17.12
C PHE A 112 6.55 2.59 -18.28
N ARG A 113 5.91 3.76 -18.33
CA ARG A 113 6.15 4.74 -19.40
C ARG A 113 7.59 5.25 -19.40
N LYS A 114 8.13 5.60 -18.23
CA LYS A 114 9.53 6.05 -18.06
C LYS A 114 10.52 4.97 -18.52
N ILE A 115 10.24 3.72 -18.17
CA ILE A 115 11.08 2.58 -18.57
C ILE A 115 10.97 2.35 -20.08
N GLY A 116 9.78 2.43 -20.66
CA GLY A 116 9.56 2.31 -22.10
C GLY A 116 10.36 3.33 -22.91
N THR A 117 10.40 4.59 -22.47
CA THR A 117 11.18 5.65 -23.16
C THR A 117 12.70 5.45 -23.08
N ASN A 118 13.19 4.76 -22.03
CA ASN A 118 14.61 4.55 -21.78
C ASN A 118 15.05 3.09 -21.98
N PHE A 119 14.19 2.26 -22.58
CA PHE A 119 14.41 0.82 -22.63
C PHE A 119 15.59 0.48 -23.55
N LYS A 120 16.71 0.05 -22.95
CA LYS A 120 17.90 -0.47 -23.64
C LYS A 120 18.34 -1.74 -22.95
N LEU A 121 18.61 -2.81 -23.71
CA LEU A 121 19.05 -4.11 -23.19
C LEU A 121 20.21 -4.00 -22.20
N ASP A 122 21.18 -3.13 -22.50
CA ASP A 122 22.38 -2.94 -21.67
C ASP A 122 22.10 -2.23 -20.34
N LYS A 123 20.98 -1.50 -20.22
CA LYS A 123 20.59 -0.72 -19.04
C LYS A 123 19.36 -1.27 -18.32
N VAL A 124 18.96 -2.51 -18.64
CA VAL A 124 17.76 -3.12 -18.06
C VAL A 124 17.87 -3.24 -16.54
N SER A 125 19.04 -3.58 -15.99
CA SER A 125 19.23 -3.69 -14.54
C SER A 125 19.04 -2.35 -13.80
N GLU A 126 19.43 -1.23 -14.42
CA GLU A 126 19.26 0.11 -13.86
C GLU A 126 17.82 0.60 -13.97
N THR A 127 17.19 0.41 -15.14
CA THR A 127 15.81 0.87 -15.42
C THR A 127 14.76 0.05 -14.67
N ILE A 128 15.00 -1.25 -14.44
CA ILE A 128 14.11 -2.11 -13.63
C ILE A 128 14.01 -1.60 -12.19
N ASN A 129 15.05 -0.99 -11.63
CA ASN A 129 15.00 -0.48 -10.25
C ASN A 129 14.02 0.67 -10.06
N GLU A 130 13.55 1.31 -11.14
CA GLU A 130 12.51 2.35 -11.10
C GLU A 130 11.11 1.80 -10.82
N LEU A 131 10.88 0.51 -11.07
CA LEU A 131 9.60 -0.16 -10.77
C LEU A 131 9.40 -0.31 -9.27
N LYS A 132 8.16 -0.17 -8.79
CA LYS A 132 7.86 -0.24 -7.36
C LYS A 132 7.62 -1.67 -6.90
N LEU A 133 6.99 -2.51 -7.73
CA LEU A 133 6.78 -3.92 -7.39
C LEU A 133 7.99 -4.78 -7.72
N TRP A 134 8.23 -5.80 -6.91
CA TRP A 134 9.21 -6.82 -7.28
C TRP A 134 8.72 -7.70 -8.44
N THR A 135 7.41 -8.01 -8.53
CA THR A 135 6.88 -8.85 -9.62
C THR A 135 6.95 -8.16 -10.98
N SER A 136 6.71 -6.85 -11.03
CA SER A 136 6.91 -6.07 -12.27
C SER A 136 8.37 -6.08 -12.69
N ARG A 137 9.31 -5.92 -11.74
CA ARG A 137 10.75 -6.06 -11.98
C ARG A 137 11.11 -7.42 -12.54
N PHE A 138 10.59 -8.48 -11.92
CA PHE A 138 10.82 -9.85 -12.34
C PHE A 138 10.31 -10.10 -13.76
N VAL A 139 9.06 -9.70 -14.06
CA VAL A 139 8.48 -9.86 -15.40
C VAL A 139 9.30 -9.14 -16.46
N LEU A 140 9.68 -7.88 -16.19
CA LEU A 140 10.46 -7.09 -17.14
C LEU A 140 11.87 -7.69 -17.35
N TYR A 141 12.48 -8.20 -16.27
CA TYR A 141 13.76 -8.93 -16.33
C TYR A 141 13.65 -10.20 -17.18
N VAL A 142 12.62 -11.02 -16.97
CA VAL A 142 12.39 -12.26 -17.73
C VAL A 142 12.21 -11.95 -19.21
N ILE A 143 11.43 -10.92 -19.56
CA ILE A 143 11.24 -10.48 -20.95
C ILE A 143 12.58 -10.05 -21.56
N ALA A 144 13.32 -9.17 -20.89
CA ALA A 144 14.61 -8.70 -21.40
C ALA A 144 15.62 -9.82 -21.57
N LYS A 145 15.69 -10.75 -20.60
CA LYS A 145 16.58 -11.91 -20.66
C LYS A 145 16.19 -12.86 -21.78
N ALA A 146 14.90 -13.11 -21.96
CA ALA A 146 14.39 -13.93 -23.06
C ALA A 146 14.72 -13.33 -24.44
N ILE A 147 14.65 -12.01 -24.58
CA ILE A 147 15.09 -11.29 -25.78
C ILE A 147 16.59 -11.45 -26.00
N SER A 148 17.42 -11.21 -24.98
CA SER A 148 18.88 -11.32 -25.09
C SER A 148 19.35 -12.71 -25.51
N ASN A 149 18.62 -13.75 -25.09
CA ASN A 149 18.91 -15.14 -25.41
C ASN A 149 18.25 -15.61 -26.72
N GLY A 150 17.51 -14.75 -27.44
CA GLY A 150 16.76 -15.13 -28.66
C GLY A 150 15.67 -16.18 -28.43
N SER A 151 15.22 -16.36 -27.18
CA SER A 151 14.36 -17.47 -26.77
C SER A 151 12.93 -17.03 -26.42
N LEU A 152 12.54 -15.84 -26.90
CA LEU A 152 11.23 -15.25 -26.67
C LEU A 152 10.18 -15.92 -27.55
N THR A 153 9.62 -17.03 -27.06
CA THR A 153 8.53 -17.75 -27.72
C THR A 153 7.16 -17.27 -27.21
N ARG A 154 6.14 -17.33 -28.06
CA ARG A 154 4.75 -16.99 -27.70
C ARG A 154 4.26 -17.80 -26.50
N GLU A 155 4.56 -19.08 -26.47
CA GLU A 155 4.15 -19.99 -25.40
C GLU A 155 4.70 -19.58 -24.02
N ARG A 156 5.98 -19.19 -23.95
CA ARG A 156 6.59 -18.67 -22.70
C ARG A 156 5.92 -17.38 -22.23
N MET A 157 5.54 -16.51 -23.16
CA MET A 157 4.82 -15.27 -22.83
C MET A 157 3.39 -15.52 -22.35
N LEU A 158 2.70 -16.51 -22.92
CA LEU A 158 1.37 -16.93 -22.47
C LEU A 158 1.43 -17.56 -21.07
N LYS A 159 2.39 -18.45 -20.81
CA LYS A 159 2.64 -19.02 -19.46
C LYS A 159 2.96 -17.92 -18.43
N LEU A 160 3.79 -16.94 -18.79
CA LEU A 160 4.08 -15.80 -17.92
C LEU A 160 2.83 -14.94 -17.65
N ARG A 161 1.97 -14.76 -18.67
CA ARG A 161 0.69 -14.06 -18.52
C ARG A 161 -0.25 -14.80 -17.57
N GLU A 162 -0.36 -16.12 -17.65
CA GLU A 162 -1.18 -16.93 -16.74
C GLU A 162 -0.72 -16.75 -15.28
N LEU A 163 0.58 -16.88 -15.02
CA LEU A 163 1.15 -16.65 -13.67
C LEU A 163 0.84 -15.24 -13.13
N VAL A 164 0.92 -14.22 -13.99
CA VAL A 164 0.62 -12.84 -13.60
C VAL A 164 -0.88 -12.59 -13.41
N LEU A 165 -1.73 -13.29 -14.15
CA LEU A 165 -3.19 -13.23 -13.96
C LEU A 165 -3.60 -13.84 -12.62
N ASP A 166 -3.02 -14.98 -12.25
CA ASP A 166 -3.27 -15.59 -10.94
C ASP A 166 -2.76 -14.70 -9.80
N PHE A 167 -1.55 -14.14 -9.96
CA PHE A 167 -1.04 -13.12 -9.03
C PHE A 167 -1.98 -11.90 -8.89
N THR A 168 -2.57 -11.44 -9.99
CA THR A 168 -3.52 -10.31 -9.96
C THR A 168 -4.84 -10.69 -9.28
N ARG A 169 -5.29 -11.95 -9.41
CA ARG A 169 -6.46 -12.46 -8.69
C ARG A 169 -6.20 -12.49 -7.18
N ASP A 170 -5.02 -12.93 -6.77
CA ASP A 170 -4.61 -12.94 -5.36
C ASP A 170 -4.57 -11.52 -4.77
N ILE A 171 -4.04 -10.54 -5.51
CA ILE A 171 -4.08 -9.12 -5.10
C ILE A 171 -5.52 -8.63 -4.94
N LYS A 172 -6.43 -8.98 -5.87
CA LYS A 172 -7.85 -8.57 -5.76
C LYS A 172 -8.54 -9.18 -4.55
N SER A 173 -8.30 -10.47 -4.30
CA SER A 173 -8.82 -11.16 -3.11
C SER A 173 -8.30 -10.53 -1.81
N LEU A 174 -7.00 -10.23 -1.77
CA LEU A 174 -6.41 -9.51 -0.64
C LEU A 174 -7.04 -8.13 -0.46
N LEU A 175 -7.20 -7.35 -1.55
CA LEU A 175 -7.79 -6.03 -1.47
C LEU A 175 -9.23 -6.08 -0.94
N ALA A 176 -10.02 -7.08 -1.35
CA ALA A 176 -11.37 -7.32 -0.83
C ALA A 176 -11.38 -7.70 0.67
N THR A 177 -10.35 -8.42 1.14
CA THR A 177 -10.20 -8.71 2.58
C THR A 177 -9.81 -7.45 3.35
N ASN A 178 -8.89 -6.67 2.79
CA ASN A 178 -8.39 -5.43 3.37
C ASN A 178 -9.48 -4.36 3.47
N THR A 179 -10.42 -4.27 2.53
CA THR A 179 -11.55 -3.33 2.63
C THR A 179 -12.42 -3.64 3.84
N VAL A 180 -12.68 -4.91 4.15
CA VAL A 180 -13.43 -5.30 5.37
C VAL A 180 -12.71 -4.85 6.63
N ILE A 181 -11.38 -5.03 6.69
CA ILE A 181 -10.56 -4.57 7.82
C ILE A 181 -10.64 -3.06 7.98
N ILE A 182 -10.52 -2.29 6.88
CA ILE A 182 -10.64 -0.83 6.88
C ILE A 182 -12.02 -0.40 7.39
N MET A 183 -13.10 -1.05 6.93
CA MET A 183 -14.46 -0.77 7.40
C MET A 183 -14.60 -1.03 8.91
N MET A 184 -14.00 -2.11 9.42
CA MET A 184 -13.97 -2.41 10.86
C MET A 184 -13.20 -1.36 11.67
N VAL A 185 -12.11 -0.81 11.14
CA VAL A 185 -11.37 0.28 11.79
C VAL A 185 -12.22 1.55 11.92
N MET A 186 -13.10 1.83 10.97
CA MET A 186 -14.01 2.98 11.05
C MET A 186 -15.19 2.73 11.98
N LEU A 187 -15.68 1.48 12.04
CA LEU A 187 -16.83 1.10 12.84
C LEU A 187 -16.49 0.96 14.33
N LEU A 188 -15.27 0.50 14.67
CA LEU A 188 -14.88 0.21 16.05
C LEU A 188 -14.94 1.46 16.97
N PRO A 189 -14.41 2.64 16.59
CA PRO A 189 -14.54 3.86 17.39
C PRO A 189 -16.00 4.23 17.65
N TYR A 190 -16.89 3.99 16.68
CA TYR A 190 -18.32 4.25 16.83
C TYR A 190 -18.96 3.29 17.84
N ILE A 191 -18.75 1.97 17.70
CA ILE A 191 -19.28 0.96 18.63
C ILE A 191 -18.80 1.26 20.06
N ILE A 192 -17.49 1.50 20.22
CA ILE A 192 -16.89 1.78 21.52
C ILE A 192 -17.49 3.06 22.13
N SER A 193 -17.64 4.13 21.35
CA SER A 193 -18.25 5.38 21.82
C SER A 193 -19.70 5.19 22.26
N THR A 194 -20.49 4.41 21.52
CA THR A 194 -21.88 4.12 21.89
C THR A 194 -21.99 3.33 23.19
N ILE A 195 -21.09 2.37 23.43
CA ILE A 195 -21.04 1.59 24.68
C ILE A 195 -20.61 2.49 25.85
N SER A 196 -19.61 3.36 25.65
CA SER A 196 -19.14 4.26 26.70
C SER A 196 -20.19 5.27 27.15
N GLY A 197 -21.11 5.69 26.27
CA GLY A 197 -22.23 6.57 26.62
C GLY A 197 -23.20 5.99 27.65
N PHE A 198 -23.19 4.67 27.89
CA PHE A 198 -24.01 4.01 28.91
C PHE A 198 -23.25 3.70 30.21
N ALA A 199 -21.95 4.03 30.30
CA ALA A 199 -21.11 3.65 31.43
C ALA A 199 -21.08 4.73 32.53
N THR A 200 -21.16 4.30 33.79
CA THR A 200 -21.14 5.16 34.99
C THR A 200 -19.77 5.76 35.32
N HIS A 201 -18.69 5.26 34.71
CA HIS A 201 -17.32 5.74 34.90
C HIS A 201 -16.74 6.31 33.57
N ALA A 202 -17.30 7.43 33.12
CA ALA A 202 -17.02 8.04 31.81
C ALA A 202 -15.51 8.21 31.51
N ALA A 203 -14.71 8.71 32.46
CA ALA A 203 -13.28 8.97 32.24
C ALA A 203 -12.43 7.69 32.05
N LEU A 204 -12.67 6.66 32.87
CA LEU A 204 -11.89 5.42 32.83
C LEU A 204 -12.23 4.60 31.58
N VAL A 205 -13.49 4.63 31.16
CA VAL A 205 -13.94 3.99 29.92
C VAL A 205 -13.43 4.76 28.70
N GLY A 206 -13.44 6.10 28.72
CA GLY A 206 -12.90 6.93 27.62
C GLY A 206 -11.42 6.68 27.34
N THR A 207 -10.58 6.58 28.39
CA THR A 207 -9.15 6.27 28.21
C THR A 207 -8.93 4.87 27.62
N TYR A 208 -9.69 3.87 28.07
CA TYR A 208 -9.66 2.52 27.50
C TYR A 208 -10.09 2.51 26.02
N SER A 209 -11.12 3.26 25.68
CA SER A 209 -11.64 3.43 24.31
C SER A 209 -10.60 4.00 23.35
N VAL A 210 -9.84 5.00 23.79
CA VAL A 210 -8.74 5.61 23.02
C VAL A 210 -7.61 4.61 22.78
N ILE A 211 -7.16 3.93 23.84
CA ILE A 211 -6.05 2.96 23.75
C ILE A 211 -6.43 1.78 22.86
N ALA A 212 -7.63 1.22 23.04
CA ALA A 212 -8.11 0.10 22.24
C ALA A 212 -8.23 0.47 20.75
N SER A 213 -8.81 1.65 20.45
CA SER A 213 -8.95 2.14 19.07
C SER A 213 -7.58 2.43 18.43
N ALA A 214 -6.64 3.02 19.17
CA ALA A 214 -5.29 3.28 18.69
C ALA A 214 -4.51 1.99 18.41
N MET A 215 -4.55 1.02 19.32
CA MET A 215 -3.86 -0.26 19.15
C MET A 215 -4.46 -1.08 18.01
N PHE A 216 -5.79 -1.16 17.91
CA PHE A 216 -6.46 -1.86 16.83
C PHE A 216 -6.17 -1.24 15.46
N SER A 217 -6.23 0.08 15.35
CA SER A 217 -5.97 0.79 14.09
C SER A 217 -4.50 0.71 13.66
N LEU A 218 -3.55 0.70 14.61
CA LEU A 218 -2.12 0.42 14.32
C LEU A 218 -1.93 -1.00 13.79
N TYR A 219 -2.55 -1.99 14.44
CA TYR A 219 -2.51 -3.37 13.99
C TYR A 219 -3.14 -3.55 12.60
N ALA A 220 -4.30 -2.94 12.36
CA ALA A 220 -4.95 -2.96 11.05
C ALA A 220 -4.09 -2.30 9.96
N SER A 221 -3.40 -1.20 10.29
CA SER A 221 -2.45 -0.56 9.37
C SER A 221 -1.30 -1.48 8.99
N TYR A 222 -0.76 -2.23 9.96
CA TYR A 222 0.23 -3.27 9.69
C TYR A 222 -0.32 -4.37 8.78
N VAL A 223 -1.53 -4.87 9.04
CA VAL A 223 -2.11 -5.96 8.24
C VAL A 223 -2.41 -5.52 6.80
N VAL A 224 -2.94 -4.32 6.60
CA VAL A 224 -3.37 -3.82 5.29
C VAL A 224 -2.19 -3.37 4.43
N PHE A 225 -1.25 -2.63 5.04
CA PHE A 225 -0.15 -1.98 4.30
C PHE A 225 1.20 -2.66 4.46
N ASP A 226 1.32 -3.69 5.31
CA ASP A 226 2.59 -4.26 5.77
C ASP A 226 3.55 -3.17 6.31
N ASP A 227 2.98 -2.08 6.82
CA ASP A 227 3.71 -0.92 7.30
C ASP A 227 3.01 -0.31 8.53
N ILE A 228 3.58 -0.57 9.71
CA ILE A 228 3.13 0.01 10.99
C ILE A 228 3.21 1.54 10.96
N THR A 229 4.03 2.10 10.08
CA THR A 229 4.31 3.53 10.03
C THR A 229 3.40 4.26 9.04
N ASN A 230 2.39 3.58 8.49
CA ASN A 230 1.26 4.23 7.83
C ASN A 230 0.25 4.70 8.89
N THR A 231 0.08 6.01 8.99
CA THR A 231 -0.73 6.67 10.02
C THR A 231 -2.16 6.99 9.55
N LEU A 232 -2.56 6.55 8.34
CA LEU A 232 -3.88 6.84 7.80
C LEU A 232 -4.98 6.23 8.67
N LEU A 233 -4.93 4.91 8.90
CA LEU A 233 -5.94 4.20 9.69
C LEU A 233 -5.97 4.66 11.15
N PRO A 234 -4.83 4.78 11.86
CA PRO A 234 -4.80 5.36 13.19
C PRO A 234 -5.30 6.80 13.26
N GLY A 235 -4.93 7.64 12.29
CA GLY A 235 -5.35 9.04 12.24
C GLY A 235 -6.85 9.19 12.08
N ILE A 236 -7.48 8.41 11.19
CA ILE A 236 -8.92 8.47 10.99
C ILE A 236 -9.68 7.85 12.17
N ALA A 237 -9.19 6.76 12.76
CA ALA A 237 -9.79 6.14 13.94
C ALA A 237 -9.80 7.09 15.16
N LEU A 238 -8.70 7.81 15.39
CA LEU A 238 -8.62 8.82 16.45
C LEU A 238 -9.48 10.05 16.16
N LEU A 239 -9.53 10.51 14.90
CA LEU A 239 -10.38 11.62 14.49
C LEU A 239 -11.88 11.28 14.67
N THR A 240 -12.30 10.07 14.28
CA THR A 240 -13.68 9.62 14.46
C THR A 240 -14.05 9.52 15.93
N LEU A 241 -13.16 8.98 16.78
CA LEU A 241 -13.37 8.94 18.23
C LEU A 241 -13.52 10.34 18.84
N LEU A 242 -12.70 11.31 18.39
CA LEU A 242 -12.79 12.71 18.81
C LEU A 242 -14.10 13.39 18.39
N LEU A 243 -14.56 13.15 17.15
CA LEU A 243 -15.79 13.76 16.61
C LEU A 243 -17.07 13.17 17.22
N ILE A 244 -17.08 11.87 17.53
CA ILE A 244 -18.28 11.18 18.07
C ILE A 244 -18.41 11.41 19.58
N GLY A 245 -17.51 12.19 20.20
CA GLY A 245 -17.60 12.51 21.62
C GLY A 245 -17.19 11.35 22.54
N GLY A 246 -16.43 10.36 22.05
CA GLY A 246 -15.90 9.26 22.88
C GLY A 246 -14.84 9.69 23.92
N LEU A 247 -14.71 10.99 24.13
CA LEU A 247 -13.81 11.69 25.04
C LEU A 247 -14.58 12.59 26.03
N ALA A 248 -15.92 12.56 26.03
CA ALA A 248 -16.80 13.30 26.95
C ALA A 248 -17.41 12.37 28.02
#